data_AF-A0A376Y9T9-F1
#
_entry.id   AF-A0A376Y9T9-F1
#
_cell.length_a   1.000
_cell.length_b   1.000
_cell.length_c   1.000
_cell.angle_alpha   90.00
_cell.angle_beta   90.00
_cell.angle_gamma   90.00
#
_symmetry.space_group_name_H-M   'P 1'
#
loop_
_entity.id
_entity.type
_entity.pdbx_description
1 polymer ?
#
loop_
_entity_poly.entity_id
_entity_poly.type
_entity_poly.pdbx_seq_one_letter_code
_entity_poly.pdbx_strand_id
1 'polypeptide(L)'
;MMRTNTVSGLPMFVARTASLIAQWQTVGFAHGVMNTDNMSLLGLTLDYGPFGFLDDYEPGFICNHSDHQGRYSFDNQPAVALWNLQRLAQTLSPFVAVDALNEALDSYQQVLLTHYGQRMRQKLGFMTEQKEDNALLNELFQSDGARAQRLYPHIPHAESDRAAQRGVTAT
;
A
#
# COMPACT_ATOMS: atom_id res chain seq x y z
N MET A 1 -35.22 15.48 18.73
CA MET A 1 -34.66 14.40 17.89
C MET A 1 -33.65 15.04 16.94
N MET A 2 -32.40 15.17 17.36
CA MET A 2 -31.34 15.75 16.53
C MET A 2 -31.01 14.75 15.42
N ARG A 3 -31.36 15.09 14.17
CA ARG A 3 -30.74 14.48 12.99
C ARG A 3 -29.36 15.11 12.87
N THR A 4 -28.34 14.51 13.46
CA THR A 4 -26.96 14.90 13.14
C THR A 4 -26.70 14.52 11.70
N ASN A 5 -26.39 15.51 10.87
CA ASN A 5 -25.74 15.33 9.58
C ASN A 5 -24.35 14.70 9.84
N THR A 6 -24.31 13.40 10.11
CA THR A 6 -23.06 12.66 10.23
C THR A 6 -22.53 12.48 8.82
N VAL A 7 -21.75 13.45 8.35
CA VAL A 7 -20.84 13.22 7.22
C VAL A 7 -19.93 12.09 7.67
N SER A 8 -20.24 10.86 7.26
CA SER A 8 -19.39 9.70 7.53
C SER A 8 -18.01 10.03 6.96
N GLY A 9 -17.00 10.19 7.82
CA GLY A 9 -15.63 10.44 7.38
C GLY A 9 -15.01 9.23 6.68
N LEU A 10 -15.66 8.06 6.77
CA LEU A 10 -15.10 6.79 6.29
C LEU A 10 -14.77 6.79 4.79
N PRO A 11 -15.63 7.26 3.86
CA PRO A 11 -15.26 7.34 2.44
C PRO A 11 -14.00 8.17 2.20
N MET A 12 -13.83 9.29 2.93
CA MET A 12 -12.62 10.11 2.85
C MET A 12 -11.39 9.38 3.39
N PHE A 13 -11.54 8.64 4.49
CA PHE A 13 -10.45 7.85 5.07
C PHE A 13 -10.04 6.70 4.15
N VAL A 14 -11.01 6.00 3.56
CA VAL A 14 -10.78 4.94 2.56
C VAL A 14 -10.00 5.50 1.37
N ALA A 15 -10.46 6.60 0.79
CA ALA A 15 -9.82 7.19 -0.39
C ALA A 15 -8.37 7.65 -0.09
N ARG A 16 -8.15 8.28 1.06
CA ARG A 16 -6.83 8.73 1.50
C ARG A 16 -5.88 7.55 1.74
N THR A 17 -6.32 6.52 2.45
CA THR A 17 -5.53 5.32 2.69
C THR A 17 -5.21 4.59 1.38
N ALA A 18 -6.20 4.39 0.50
CA ALA A 18 -5.99 3.77 -0.80
C ALA A 18 -4.95 4.53 -1.66
N SER A 19 -5.03 5.86 -1.68
CA SER A 19 -4.06 6.71 -2.38
C SER A 19 -2.65 6.62 -1.77
N LEU A 20 -2.55 6.58 -0.43
CA LEU A 20 -1.28 6.42 0.28
C LEU A 20 -0.63 5.07 -0.04
N ILE A 21 -1.39 3.98 0.02
CA ILE A 21 -0.85 2.65 -0.28
C ILE A 21 -0.44 2.56 -1.75
N ALA A 22 -1.24 3.09 -2.68
CA ALA A 22 -0.85 3.17 -4.08
C ALA A 22 0.48 3.92 -4.27
N GLN A 23 0.72 5.00 -3.52
CA GLN A 23 2.00 5.71 -3.52
C GLN A 23 3.14 4.81 -3.05
N TRP A 24 2.98 4.14 -1.90
CA TRP A 24 3.98 3.21 -1.37
C TRP A 24 4.33 2.11 -2.37
N GLN A 25 3.32 1.47 -2.96
CA GLN A 25 3.52 0.44 -3.98
C GLN A 25 4.29 0.99 -5.18
N THR A 26 4.03 2.22 -5.63
CA THR A 26 4.70 2.78 -6.82
C THR A 26 6.15 3.23 -6.59
N VAL A 27 6.56 3.41 -5.34
CA VAL A 27 7.93 3.80 -4.98
C VAL A 27 8.70 2.67 -4.30
N GLY A 28 8.08 1.51 -4.12
CA GLY A 28 8.72 0.35 -3.49
C GLY A 28 8.92 0.54 -1.98
N PHE A 29 8.06 1.30 -1.31
CA PHE A 29 8.15 1.51 0.13
C PHE A 29 7.40 0.40 0.88
N ALA A 30 8.12 -0.29 1.78
CA ALA A 30 7.59 -1.27 2.73
C ALA A 30 7.65 -0.68 4.15
N HIS A 31 6.49 -0.53 4.80
CA HIS A 31 6.37 0.10 6.11
C HIS A 31 6.82 -0.81 7.28
N GLY A 32 6.55 -2.11 7.18
CA GLY A 32 6.98 -3.12 8.16
C GLY A 32 6.17 -3.20 9.45
N VAL A 33 5.32 -2.22 9.78
CA VAL A 33 4.47 -2.20 10.99
C VAL A 33 3.14 -1.49 10.73
N MET A 34 2.27 -2.10 9.93
CA MET A 34 0.95 -1.53 9.62
C MET A 34 -0.11 -1.92 10.65
N ASN A 35 0.20 -1.75 11.94
CA ASN A 35 -0.79 -1.88 13.00
C ASN A 35 -1.83 -0.75 12.90
N THR A 36 -3.03 -0.96 13.44
CA THR A 36 -4.14 0.01 13.34
C THR A 36 -3.83 1.37 13.96
N ASP A 37 -3.00 1.42 15.00
CA ASP A 37 -2.52 2.62 15.68
C ASP A 37 -1.52 3.44 14.84
N ASN A 38 -0.88 2.80 13.84
CA ASN A 38 0.01 3.46 12.88
C ASN A 38 -0.71 3.93 11.61
N MET A 39 -2.02 3.73 11.52
CA MET A 39 -2.82 4.14 10.36
C MET A 39 -3.41 5.55 10.58
N SER A 40 -2.83 6.55 9.92
CA SER A 40 -3.35 7.92 9.95
C SER A 40 -4.74 8.06 9.32
N LEU A 41 -5.70 8.65 10.03
CA LEU A 41 -6.99 9.07 9.45
C LEU A 41 -6.83 10.13 8.33
N LEU A 42 -5.69 10.83 8.31
CA LEU A 42 -5.39 11.82 7.28
C LEU A 42 -4.73 11.20 6.04
N GLY A 43 -4.42 9.90 6.05
CA GLY A 43 -3.68 9.24 4.98
C GLY A 43 -2.22 9.68 4.90
N LEU A 44 -1.60 9.94 6.05
CA LEU A 44 -0.17 10.22 6.17
C LEU A 44 0.57 8.92 6.54
N THR A 45 1.79 8.75 6.04
CA THR A 45 2.74 7.79 6.61
C THR A 45 3.10 8.22 8.03
N LEU A 46 3.05 7.30 8.99
CA LEU A 46 3.33 7.55 10.40
C LEU A 46 4.25 6.46 10.94
N ASP A 47 4.89 6.73 12.07
CA ASP A 47 5.67 5.74 12.83
C ASP A 47 6.72 4.97 12.00
N TYR A 48 7.73 5.72 11.56
CA TYR A 48 8.89 5.17 10.83
C TYR A 48 9.78 4.34 11.77
N GLY A 49 9.47 3.06 11.89
CA GLY A 49 10.31 2.06 12.55
C GLY A 49 11.11 1.23 11.53
N PRO A 50 10.87 -0.09 11.42
CA PRO A 50 11.57 -0.96 10.47
C PRO A 50 10.97 -0.83 9.06
N PHE A 51 11.05 0.35 8.46
CA PHE A 51 10.67 0.56 7.06
C PHE A 51 11.84 0.23 6.12
N GLY A 52 11.54 -0.06 4.86
CA GLY A 52 12.53 -0.28 3.82
C GLY A 52 12.03 0.17 2.46
N PHE A 53 12.94 0.54 1.58
CA PHE A 53 12.65 0.67 0.15
C PHE A 53 13.19 -0.57 -0.58
N LEU A 54 12.52 -0.98 -1.66
CA LEU A 54 12.98 -2.08 -2.49
C LEU A 54 14.32 -1.73 -3.15
N ASP A 55 15.34 -2.52 -2.87
CA ASP A 55 16.63 -2.51 -3.56
C ASP A 55 16.59 -3.30 -4.86
N ASP A 56 16.10 -4.53 -4.75
CA ASP A 56 15.72 -5.41 -5.86
C ASP A 56 14.20 -5.61 -5.82
N TYR A 57 13.59 -5.87 -6.98
CA TYR A 57 12.15 -6.06 -7.08
C TYR A 57 11.79 -7.43 -6.51
N GLU A 58 11.40 -7.42 -5.25
CA GLU A 58 10.96 -8.59 -4.50
C GLU A 58 9.54 -8.32 -3.94
N PRO A 59 8.47 -8.83 -4.59
CA PRO A 59 7.10 -8.60 -4.13
C PRO A 59 6.87 -8.99 -2.67
N GLY A 60 7.46 -10.12 -2.25
CA GLY A 60 7.35 -10.65 -0.89
C GLY A 60 8.32 -10.02 0.12
N PHE A 61 8.98 -8.91 -0.21
CA PHE A 61 9.97 -8.27 0.67
C PHE A 61 9.40 -7.95 2.05
N ILE A 62 10.09 -8.41 3.10
CA ILE A 62 9.77 -8.14 4.51
C ILE A 62 10.88 -7.27 5.11
N CYS A 63 10.59 -6.00 5.36
CA CYS A 63 11.55 -5.07 5.96
C CYS A 63 11.68 -5.20 7.48
N ASN A 64 10.71 -5.83 8.16
CA ASN A 64 10.71 -5.99 9.60
C ASN A 64 11.15 -7.40 10.02
N HIS A 65 12.31 -7.50 10.68
CA HIS A 65 12.85 -8.77 11.16
C HIS A 65 11.98 -9.50 12.18
N SER A 66 11.07 -8.80 12.86
CA SER A 66 10.10 -9.39 13.79
C SER A 66 8.82 -9.88 13.10
N ASP A 67 8.63 -9.59 11.82
CA ASP A 67 7.49 -10.06 11.03
C ASP A 67 7.76 -11.42 10.37
N HIS A 68 7.88 -12.45 11.20
CA HIS A 68 8.20 -13.81 10.75
C HIS A 68 7.15 -14.45 9.83
N GLN A 69 5.92 -13.91 9.81
CA GLN A 69 4.82 -14.41 8.98
C GLN A 69 4.64 -13.61 7.68
N GLY A 70 5.42 -12.54 7.48
CA GLY A 70 5.28 -11.65 6.33
C GLY A 70 3.92 -10.94 6.30
N ARG A 71 3.32 -10.67 7.47
CA ARG A 71 2.03 -9.98 7.58
C ARG A 71 2.09 -8.62 6.88
N TYR A 72 3.22 -7.93 6.99
CA TYR A 72 3.46 -6.59 6.47
C TYR A 72 4.47 -6.60 5.31
N SER A 73 4.58 -7.72 4.57
CA SER A 73 5.35 -7.77 3.33
C SER A 73 4.85 -6.72 2.33
N PHE A 74 5.74 -6.30 1.44
CA PHE A 74 5.47 -5.23 0.45
C PHE A 74 4.20 -5.49 -0.38
N ASP A 75 3.99 -6.71 -0.87
CA ASP A 75 2.80 -7.12 -1.62
C ASP A 75 1.52 -7.23 -0.77
N ASN A 76 1.64 -7.45 0.55
CA ASN A 76 0.50 -7.55 1.47
C ASN A 76 -0.04 -6.19 1.94
N GLN A 77 0.73 -5.09 1.82
CA GLN A 77 0.30 -3.76 2.28
C GLN A 77 -1.09 -3.33 1.79
N PRO A 78 -1.48 -3.54 0.50
CA PRO A 78 -2.83 -3.27 0.02
C PRO A 78 -3.94 -4.01 0.79
N ALA A 79 -3.74 -5.31 1.07
CA ALA A 79 -4.72 -6.12 1.77
C ALA A 79 -4.80 -5.75 3.25
N VAL A 80 -3.64 -5.52 3.88
CA VAL A 80 -3.56 -5.11 5.30
C VAL A 80 -4.24 -3.76 5.53
N ALA A 81 -4.05 -2.79 4.65
CA ALA A 81 -4.70 -1.50 4.76
C ALA A 81 -6.23 -1.59 4.64
N LEU A 82 -6.75 -2.45 3.76
CA LEU A 82 -8.20 -2.73 3.70
C LEU A 82 -8.68 -3.36 5.01
N TRP A 83 -7.94 -4.33 5.54
CA TRP A 83 -8.29 -4.96 6.82
C TRP A 83 -8.31 -3.93 7.97
N ASN A 84 -7.36 -2.99 8.01
CA ASN A 84 -7.34 -1.90 8.98
C ASN A 84 -8.55 -0.96 8.82
N LEU A 85 -8.94 -0.63 7.59
CA LEU A 85 -10.16 0.15 7.31
C LEU A 85 -11.43 -0.60 7.77
N GLN A 86 -11.48 -1.92 7.64
CA GLN A 86 -12.58 -2.73 8.17
C GLN A 86 -12.64 -2.69 9.70
N ARG A 87 -11.48 -2.69 10.39
CA ARG A 87 -11.43 -2.48 11.85
C ARG A 87 -11.99 -1.12 12.23
N LEU A 88 -11.60 -0.06 11.52
CA LEU A 88 -12.14 1.29 11.73
C LEU A 88 -13.67 1.33 11.49
N ALA A 89 -14.14 0.76 10.39
CA ALA A 89 -15.57 0.70 10.06
C ALA A 89 -16.39 0.00 11.15
N GLN A 90 -15.87 -1.08 11.74
CA GLN A 90 -16.52 -1.77 12.86
C GLN A 90 -16.76 -0.83 14.04
N THR A 91 -15.82 0.07 14.36
CA THR A 91 -15.99 1.06 15.46
C THR A 91 -17.08 2.09 15.17
N LEU A 92 -17.40 2.33 13.90
CA LEU A 92 -18.40 3.29 13.44
C LEU A 92 -19.81 2.68 13.32
N SER A 93 -19.93 1.36 13.36
CA SER A 93 -21.21 0.65 13.21
C SER A 93 -22.34 1.05 14.19
N PRO A 94 -22.09 1.54 15.42
CA PRO A 94 -23.17 2.07 16.27
C PRO A 94 -23.78 3.38 15.77
N PHE A 95 -23.09 4.09 14.85
CA PHE A 95 -23.43 5.45 14.43
C PHE A 95 -23.71 5.56 12.92
N VAL A 96 -23.33 4.56 12.13
CA VAL A 96 -23.42 4.56 10.67
C VAL A 96 -24.05 3.24 10.22
N ALA A 97 -24.99 3.32 9.27
CA ALA A 97 -25.64 2.15 8.70
C ALA A 97 -24.60 1.21 8.05
N VAL A 98 -24.77 -0.09 8.24
CA VAL A 98 -23.85 -1.12 7.71
C VAL A 98 -23.69 -1.03 6.19
N ASP A 99 -24.78 -0.77 5.46
CA ASP A 99 -24.72 -0.63 3.99
C ASP A 99 -23.81 0.53 3.57
N ALA A 100 -23.86 1.67 4.27
CA ALA A 100 -23.00 2.82 4.00
C ALA A 100 -21.53 2.55 4.37
N LEU A 101 -21.28 1.72 5.38
CA LEU A 101 -19.92 1.29 5.73
C LEU A 101 -19.34 0.36 4.64
N ASN A 102 -20.15 -0.60 4.17
CA ASN A 102 -19.74 -1.52 3.11
C ASN A 102 -19.50 -0.79 1.80
N GLU A 103 -20.40 0.11 1.39
CA GLU A 103 -20.22 0.93 0.18
C GLU A 103 -18.90 1.72 0.22
N ALA A 104 -18.57 2.30 1.37
CA ALA A 104 -17.29 2.99 1.54
C ALA A 104 -16.09 2.04 1.38
N LEU A 105 -16.14 0.85 2.00
CA LEU A 105 -15.06 -0.14 1.92
C LEU A 105 -14.90 -0.72 0.51
N ASP A 106 -16.00 -0.97 -0.20
CA ASP A 106 -16.00 -1.53 -1.57
C ASP A 106 -15.30 -0.58 -2.57
N SER A 107 -15.33 0.73 -2.30
CA SER A 107 -14.63 1.72 -3.11
C SER A 107 -13.09 1.63 -3.03
N TYR A 108 -12.54 1.00 -1.97
CA TYR A 108 -11.10 0.96 -1.70
C TYR A 108 -10.28 0.42 -2.87
N GLN A 109 -10.70 -0.74 -3.40
CA GLN A 109 -9.94 -1.42 -4.46
C GLN A 109 -9.89 -0.57 -5.72
N GLN A 110 -11.02 0.05 -6.10
CA GLN A 110 -11.08 0.90 -7.28
C GLN A 110 -10.18 2.13 -7.10
N VAL A 111 -10.25 2.83 -5.97
CA VAL A 111 -9.41 4.01 -5.71
C VAL A 111 -7.92 3.65 -5.70
N LEU A 112 -7.56 2.53 -5.06
CA LEU A 112 -6.18 2.03 -5.02
C LEU A 112 -5.65 1.75 -6.43
N LEU A 113 -6.39 0.98 -7.23
CA LEU A 113 -5.97 0.60 -8.57
C LEU A 113 -5.92 1.80 -9.52
N THR A 114 -6.85 2.75 -9.40
CA THR A 114 -6.82 3.99 -10.18
C THR A 114 -5.56 4.80 -9.88
N HIS A 115 -5.25 5.07 -8.61
CA HIS A 115 -4.05 5.83 -8.25
C HIS A 115 -2.75 5.10 -8.57
N TYR A 116 -2.72 3.77 -8.37
CA TYR A 116 -1.58 2.94 -8.74
C TYR A 116 -1.33 2.99 -10.24
N GLY A 117 -2.35 2.71 -11.06
CA GLY A 117 -2.26 2.72 -12.52
C GLY A 117 -1.83 4.08 -13.07
N GLN A 118 -2.41 5.18 -12.58
CA GLN A 118 -2.02 6.54 -12.97
C GLN A 118 -0.52 6.80 -12.71
N ARG A 119 -0.02 6.42 -11.53
CA ARG A 119 1.40 6.63 -11.17
C ARG A 119 2.32 5.73 -11.96
N MET A 120 1.95 4.47 -12.17
CA MET A 120 2.76 3.53 -12.95
C MET A 120 2.87 3.95 -14.42
N ARG A 121 1.78 4.46 -15.01
CA ARG A 121 1.80 5.08 -16.35
C ARG A 121 2.76 6.25 -16.43
N GLN A 122 2.73 7.15 -15.45
CA GLN A 122 3.66 8.28 -15.38
C GLN A 122 5.12 7.81 -15.33
N LYS A 123 5.42 6.77 -14.55
CA LYS A 123 6.77 6.19 -14.46
C LYS A 123 7.23 5.54 -15.76
N LEU A 124 6.30 4.98 -16.54
CA LEU A 124 6.56 4.42 -17.87
C LEU A 124 6.58 5.45 -19.00
N GLY A 125 6.20 6.70 -18.72
CA GLY A 125 6.07 7.74 -19.74
C GLY A 125 4.83 7.58 -20.63
N PHE A 126 3.80 6.87 -20.18
CA PHE A 126 2.53 6.78 -20.90
C PHE A 126 1.72 8.06 -20.71
N MET A 127 1.55 8.82 -21.80
CA MET A 127 0.90 10.14 -21.79
C MET A 127 -0.63 10.07 -21.93
N THR A 128 -1.17 8.91 -22.28
CA THR A 128 -2.60 8.64 -22.47
C THR A 128 -2.96 7.32 -21.82
N GLU A 129 -4.19 7.20 -21.30
CA GLU A 129 -4.71 5.94 -20.78
C GLU A 129 -5.21 5.05 -21.92
N GLN A 130 -4.69 3.83 -21.99
CA GLN A 130 -5.17 2.77 -22.89
C GLN A 130 -5.64 1.56 -22.10
N LYS A 131 -6.51 0.75 -22.71
CA LYS A 131 -7.11 -0.42 -22.05
C LYS A 131 -6.05 -1.49 -21.77
N GLU A 132 -5.00 -1.51 -22.56
CA GLU A 132 -3.90 -2.49 -22.55
C GLU A 132 -2.80 -2.16 -21.54
N ASP A 133 -2.78 -0.95 -20.94
CA ASP A 133 -1.70 -0.50 -20.04
C ASP A 133 -1.47 -1.45 -18.86
N ASN A 134 -2.55 -1.99 -18.28
CA ASN A 134 -2.46 -2.93 -17.17
C ASN A 134 -1.85 -4.28 -17.59
N ALA A 135 -2.10 -4.71 -18.83
CA ALA A 135 -1.51 -5.94 -19.37
C ALA A 135 0.00 -5.76 -19.56
N LEU A 136 0.43 -4.61 -20.11
CA LEU A 136 1.85 -4.27 -20.27
C LEU A 136 2.57 -4.18 -18.91
N LEU A 137 1.92 -3.58 -17.90
CA LEU A 137 2.47 -3.54 -16.54
C LEU A 137 2.64 -4.94 -15.96
N ASN A 138 1.64 -5.80 -16.08
CA ASN A 138 1.73 -7.17 -15.59
C ASN A 138 2.81 -7.97 -16.31
N GLU A 139 2.91 -7.84 -17.64
CA GLU A 139 3.95 -8.48 -18.44
C GLU A 139 5.35 -8.02 -18.00
N LEU A 140 5.53 -6.72 -17.77
CA LEU A 140 6.79 -6.16 -17.27
C LEU A 140 7.22 -6.78 -15.94
N PHE A 141 6.30 -6.91 -14.98
CA PHE A 141 6.58 -7.48 -13.67
C PHE A 141 6.80 -9.00 -13.69
N GLN A 142 6.21 -9.71 -14.65
CA GLN A 142 6.33 -11.17 -14.77
C GLN A 142 7.55 -11.62 -15.59
N SER A 143 7.89 -10.89 -16.65
CA SER A 143 8.87 -11.33 -17.65
C SER A 143 10.28 -10.79 -17.41
N ASP A 144 10.44 -9.65 -16.75
CA ASP A 144 11.73 -8.97 -16.63
C ASP A 144 11.84 -8.20 -15.31
N GLY A 145 12.22 -8.90 -14.24
CA GLY A 145 12.45 -8.31 -12.92
C GLY A 145 13.48 -7.17 -12.92
N ALA A 146 14.47 -7.19 -13.83
CA ALA A 146 15.47 -6.12 -13.95
C ALA A 146 14.88 -4.86 -14.61
N ARG A 147 13.95 -4.99 -15.56
CA ARG A 147 13.18 -3.84 -16.07
C ARG A 147 12.18 -3.32 -15.05
N ALA A 148 11.48 -4.21 -14.34
CA ALA A 148 10.60 -3.83 -13.24
C ALA A 148 11.37 -3.03 -12.18
N GLN A 149 12.60 -3.44 -11.86
CA GLN A 149 13.46 -2.74 -10.91
C GLN A 149 13.73 -1.28 -11.31
N ARG A 150 13.87 -0.99 -12.61
CA ARG A 150 14.10 0.40 -13.08
C ARG A 150 12.95 1.35 -12.80
N LEU A 151 11.77 0.84 -12.45
CA LEU A 151 10.67 1.66 -11.99
C LEU A 151 10.87 2.10 -10.53
N TYR A 152 11.66 1.41 -9.72
CA TYR A 152 11.87 1.74 -8.33
C TYR A 152 13.11 2.63 -8.15
N PRO A 153 13.10 3.55 -7.17
CA PRO A 153 14.26 4.39 -6.90
C PRO A 153 15.44 3.53 -6.44
N HIS A 154 16.62 3.74 -7.03
CA HIS A 154 17.87 3.23 -6.46
C HIS A 154 18.28 4.13 -5.30
N ILE A 155 18.09 3.65 -4.08
CA ILE A 155 18.53 4.35 -2.86
C ILE A 155 19.86 3.72 -2.44
N PRO A 156 20.98 4.45 -2.45
CA PRO A 156 22.23 3.91 -1.93
C PRO A 156 22.12 3.69 -0.42
N HIS A 157 22.00 2.44 0.01
CA HIS A 157 22.08 2.06 1.42
C HIS A 157 23.52 2.17 1.95
N ALA A 158 23.65 2.48 3.24
CA ALA A 158 24.91 2.29 3.96
C ALA A 158 25.21 0.77 4.05
N GLU A 159 26.49 0.38 3.98
CA GLU A 159 26.91 -1.04 3.95
C GLU A 159 26.39 -1.89 5.13
N SER A 160 26.02 -1.26 6.25
CA SER A 160 25.42 -1.90 7.43
C SER A 160 24.05 -2.54 7.15
N ASP A 161 23.24 -1.96 6.28
CA ASP A 161 21.86 -2.41 6.04
C ASP A 161 21.83 -3.66 5.13
N ARG A 162 22.79 -3.73 4.20
CA ARG A 162 22.96 -4.87 3.27
C ARG A 162 23.32 -6.17 3.99
N ALA A 163 24.05 -6.09 5.11
CA ALA A 163 24.41 -7.26 5.91
C ALA A 163 23.22 -7.81 6.71
N ALA A 164 22.34 -6.93 7.19
CA ALA A 164 21.14 -7.32 7.93
C ALA A 164 20.09 -8.01 7.03
N GLN A 165 19.92 -7.53 5.79
CA GLN A 165 18.99 -8.13 4.82
C GLN A 165 19.47 -9.49 4.28
N ARG A 166 20.79 -9.67 4.09
CA ARG A 166 21.36 -10.95 3.61
C ARG A 166 21.41 -12.06 4.67
N GLY A 167 21.27 -11.73 5.94
CA GLY A 167 21.30 -12.70 7.04
C GLY A 167 20.01 -13.52 7.21
N VAL A 168 18.92 -13.15 6.55
CA VAL A 168 17.59 -13.77 6.73
C VAL A 168 17.38 -15.00 5.84
N THR A 169 18.17 -15.18 4.77
CA THR A 169 18.05 -16.31 3.83
C THR A 169 18.92 -17.53 4.16
N ALA A 170 19.57 -17.56 5.33
CA ALA A 170 20.46 -18.64 5.74
C ALA A 170 20.15 -19.20 7.13
N THR A 171 19.00 -19.87 7.29
CA THR A 171 18.77 -20.96 8.25
C THR A 171 17.55 -21.77 7.88
#